data_AF-A0A2K8UHD3-F1
#
_entry.id   AF-A0A2K8UHD3-F1
#
_cell.length_a   1.000
_cell.length_b   1.000
_cell.length_c   1.000
_cell.angle_alpha   90.00
_cell.angle_beta   90.00
_cell.angle_gamma   90.00
#
_symmetry.space_group_name_H-M   'P 1'
#
loop_
_entity.id
_entity.type
_entity.pdbx_description
1 polymer ?
#
loop_
_entity_poly.entity_id
_entity_poly.type
_entity_poly.pdbx_seq_one_letter_code
_entity_poly.pdbx_strand_id
1 'polypeptide(L)'
;MNHNAGLYEQDVNAWAEGQVFLLKQGLTHALDVEHLIAELEDMGKSNLRELESRFIILIAHLLEWQFQLETLTARWKEFEAKSWRNTIIEQRAQLLFLLKKVPSLKSSLQAAMTDAYTEARRLASRETNVAADTFPADCPYSVEQILDEDFFPQVAGTPINL
;
A
#
# COMPACT_ATOMS: atom_id res chain seq x y z
N MET A 1 37.64 3.53 -17.00
CA MET A 1 37.06 3.32 -15.66
C MET A 1 36.04 4.41 -15.44
N ASN A 2 34.76 4.04 -15.35
CA ASN A 2 33.66 5.01 -15.30
C ASN A 2 33.70 5.71 -13.93
N HIS A 3 34.19 6.95 -13.88
CA HIS A 3 34.36 7.71 -12.63
C HIS A 3 33.02 7.92 -11.88
N ASN A 4 31.88 7.73 -12.57
CA ASN A 4 30.53 7.83 -12.02
C ASN A 4 30.12 6.67 -11.11
N ALA A 5 30.63 5.44 -11.32
CA ALA A 5 30.15 4.27 -10.58
C ALA A 5 30.47 4.35 -9.07
N GLY A 6 31.61 4.95 -8.70
CA GLY A 6 31.97 5.12 -7.29
C GLY A 6 31.13 6.17 -6.55
N LEU A 7 30.53 7.13 -7.27
CA LEU A 7 29.65 8.13 -6.66
C LEU A 7 28.26 7.56 -6.39
N TYR A 8 27.78 6.62 -7.23
CA TYR A 8 26.52 5.92 -7.04
C TYR A 8 26.44 5.23 -5.66
N GLU A 9 27.51 4.52 -5.28
CA GLU A 9 27.57 3.79 -4.00
C GLU A 9 27.69 4.70 -2.76
N GLN A 10 28.19 5.94 -2.92
CA GLN A 10 28.51 6.84 -1.82
C GLN A 10 27.44 7.93 -1.60
N ASP A 11 26.90 8.46 -2.70
CA ASP A 11 25.90 9.52 -2.70
C ASP A 11 25.05 9.44 -3.98
N VAL A 12 23.97 8.66 -3.90
CA VAL A 12 23.07 8.41 -5.03
C VAL A 12 22.44 9.71 -5.56
N ASN A 13 22.24 10.72 -4.70
CA ASN A 13 21.64 11.99 -5.10
C ASN A 13 22.63 12.81 -5.94
N ALA A 14 23.88 12.94 -5.47
CA ALA A 14 24.92 13.61 -6.23
C ALA A 14 25.20 12.92 -7.57
N TRP A 15 25.20 11.58 -7.58
CA TRP A 15 25.27 10.79 -8.82
C TRP A 15 24.12 11.11 -9.77
N ALA A 16 22.87 11.12 -9.28
CA ALA A 16 21.68 11.37 -10.09
C ALA A 16 21.69 12.79 -10.69
N GLU A 17 22.11 13.80 -9.92
CA GLU A 17 22.31 15.17 -10.43
C GLU A 17 23.32 15.21 -11.57
N GLY A 18 24.42 14.48 -11.46
CA GLY A 18 25.42 14.31 -12.51
C GLY A 18 24.84 13.66 -13.78
N GLN A 19 24.05 12.59 -13.65
CA GLN A 19 23.39 11.96 -14.80
C GLN A 19 22.39 12.91 -15.48
N VAL A 20 21.62 13.67 -14.69
CA VAL A 20 20.68 14.69 -15.20
C VAL A 20 21.44 15.79 -15.96
N PHE A 21 22.59 16.24 -15.46
CA PHE A 21 23.42 17.22 -16.17
C PHE A 21 23.89 16.69 -17.52
N LEU A 22 24.41 15.45 -17.57
CA LEU A 22 24.86 14.82 -18.82
C LEU A 22 23.73 14.66 -19.84
N LEU A 23 22.54 14.24 -19.38
CA LEU A 23 21.33 14.16 -20.21
C LEU A 23 20.94 15.52 -20.80
N LYS A 24 20.94 16.58 -19.99
CA LYS A 24 20.61 17.94 -20.45
C LYS A 24 21.60 18.47 -21.50
N GLN A 25 22.86 18.05 -21.44
CA GLN A 25 23.90 18.42 -22.41
C GLN A 25 23.94 17.50 -23.64
N GLY A 26 23.12 16.44 -23.69
CA GLY A 26 23.11 15.46 -24.77
C GLY A 26 24.37 14.58 -24.82
N LEU A 27 25.14 14.51 -23.72
CA LEU A 27 26.40 13.76 -23.64
C LEU A 27 26.13 12.28 -23.31
N THR A 28 25.39 11.60 -24.18
CA THR A 28 24.89 10.23 -23.94
C THR A 28 25.99 9.19 -23.78
N HIS A 29 27.16 9.41 -24.39
CA HIS A 29 28.32 8.52 -24.29
C HIS A 29 28.98 8.51 -22.90
N ALA A 30 28.68 9.50 -22.05
CA ALA A 30 29.22 9.60 -20.69
C ALA A 30 28.24 9.12 -19.61
N LEU A 31 27.04 8.68 -20.00
CA LEU A 31 26.01 8.21 -19.07
C LEU A 31 26.40 6.88 -18.42
N ASP A 32 26.04 6.76 -17.16
CA ASP A 32 26.09 5.50 -16.43
C ASP A 32 24.81 4.70 -16.67
N VAL A 33 24.71 4.11 -17.87
CA VAL A 33 23.48 3.49 -18.37
C VAL A 33 23.02 2.32 -17.51
N GLU A 34 23.95 1.55 -16.95
CA GLU A 34 23.64 0.38 -16.12
C GLU A 34 22.89 0.78 -14.84
N HIS A 35 23.45 1.70 -14.07
CA HIS A 35 22.80 2.21 -12.85
C HIS A 35 21.52 3.01 -13.16
N LEU A 36 21.47 3.74 -14.28
CA LEU A 36 20.24 4.42 -14.71
C LEU A 36 19.09 3.45 -14.99
N ILE A 37 19.37 2.32 -15.65
CA ILE A 37 18.35 1.27 -15.88
C ILE A 37 17.91 0.69 -14.54
N ALA A 38 18.84 0.35 -13.65
CA ALA A 38 18.53 -0.19 -12.33
C ALA A 38 17.61 0.75 -11.53
N GLU A 39 17.93 2.04 -11.45
CA GLU A 39 17.11 3.03 -10.74
C GLU A 39 15.70 3.19 -11.35
N LEU A 40 15.58 3.15 -12.67
CA LEU A 40 14.28 3.24 -13.34
C LEU A 40 13.41 2.00 -13.08
N GLU A 41 14.01 0.80 -13.11
CA GLU A 41 13.31 -0.43 -12.76
C GLU A 41 12.91 -0.46 -11.28
N ASP A 42 13.80 -0.02 -10.40
CA ASP A 42 13.56 -0.02 -8.96
C ASP A 42 12.55 1.03 -8.53
N MET A 43 12.46 2.17 -9.23
CA MET A 43 11.38 3.14 -9.06
C MET A 43 10.01 2.49 -9.35
N GLY A 44 9.91 1.70 -10.42
CA GLY A 44 8.68 0.96 -10.75
C GLY A 44 8.30 -0.04 -9.65
N LYS A 45 9.26 -0.86 -9.20
CA LYS A 45 9.07 -1.84 -8.12
C LYS A 45 8.74 -1.16 -6.79
N SER A 46 9.33 -0.01 -6.50
CA SER A 46 9.07 0.77 -5.28
C SER A 46 7.63 1.25 -5.21
N ASN A 47 7.12 1.84 -6.30
CA ASN A 47 5.72 2.27 -6.39
C ASN A 47 4.73 1.11 -6.21
N LEU A 48 5.02 -0.07 -6.77
CA LEU A 48 4.19 -1.26 -6.59
C LEU A 48 4.22 -1.76 -5.14
N ARG A 49 5.41 -1.83 -4.52
CA ARG A 49 5.54 -2.20 -3.10
C ARG A 49 4.83 -1.23 -2.17
N GLU A 50 4.85 0.07 -2.48
CA GLU A 50 4.10 1.07 -1.73
C GLU A 50 2.59 0.84 -1.84
N LEU A 51 2.09 0.55 -3.05
CA LEU A 51 0.68 0.21 -3.28
C LEU A 51 0.25 -1.01 -2.46
N GLU A 52 1.02 -2.10 -2.54
CA GLU A 52 0.77 -3.33 -1.78
C GLU A 52 0.81 -3.08 -0.27
N SER A 53 1.82 -2.36 0.23
CA SER A 53 1.95 -2.05 1.66
C SER A 53 0.75 -1.27 2.19
N ARG A 54 0.24 -0.31 1.42
CA ARG A 54 -0.96 0.46 1.78
C ARG A 54 -2.21 -0.41 1.78
N PHE A 55 -2.35 -1.30 0.80
CA PHE A 55 -3.45 -2.28 0.80
C PHE A 55 -3.39 -3.24 1.97
N ILE A 56 -2.21 -3.75 2.36
CA ILE A 56 -2.05 -4.63 3.52
C ILE A 56 -2.64 -3.97 4.77
N ILE A 57 -2.25 -2.73 5.05
CA ILE A 57 -2.70 -2.01 6.25
C ILE A 57 -4.20 -1.70 6.16
N LEU A 58 -4.67 -1.18 5.02
CA LEU A 58 -6.07 -0.80 4.84
C LEU A 58 -7.01 -2.01 4.96
N ILE A 59 -6.71 -3.10 4.26
CA ILE A 59 -7.54 -4.30 4.29
C ILE A 59 -7.54 -4.93 5.69
N ALA A 60 -6.40 -4.96 6.39
CA ALA A 60 -6.35 -5.47 7.76
C ALA A 60 -7.33 -4.71 8.66
N HIS A 61 -7.28 -3.37 8.64
CA HIS A 61 -8.18 -2.56 9.46
C HIS A 61 -9.65 -2.67 9.03
N LEU A 62 -9.94 -2.87 7.74
CA LEU A 62 -11.30 -3.16 7.28
C LEU A 62 -11.80 -4.52 7.80
N LEU A 63 -10.95 -5.55 7.82
CA LEU A 63 -11.28 -6.86 8.40
C LEU A 63 -11.53 -6.74 9.91
N GLU A 64 -10.68 -6.01 10.64
CA GLU A 64 -10.87 -5.76 12.06
C GLU A 64 -12.19 -5.03 12.33
N TRP A 65 -12.48 -4.01 11.51
CA TRP A 65 -13.76 -3.31 11.55
C TRP A 65 -14.95 -4.25 11.32
N GLN A 66 -14.91 -5.07 10.28
CA GLN A 66 -16.03 -5.93 9.92
C GLN A 66 -16.29 -7.06 10.93
N PHE A 67 -15.23 -7.65 11.47
CA PHE A 67 -15.33 -8.92 12.20
C PHE A 67 -15.08 -8.79 13.71
N GLN A 68 -14.49 -7.68 14.19
CA GLN A 68 -14.14 -7.52 15.60
C GLN A 68 -14.79 -6.32 16.28
N LEU A 69 -15.29 -5.33 15.53
CA LEU A 69 -15.90 -4.12 16.10
C LEU A 69 -17.01 -4.44 17.11
N GLU A 70 -18.03 -5.21 16.71
CA GLU A 70 -19.15 -5.56 17.60
C GLU A 70 -18.70 -6.35 18.82
N THR A 71 -17.82 -7.35 18.63
CA THR A 71 -17.26 -8.15 19.71
C THR A 71 -16.51 -7.30 20.73
N LEU A 72 -15.66 -6.37 20.28
CA LEU A 72 -14.85 -5.53 21.16
C LEU A 72 -15.70 -4.45 21.84
N THR A 73 -16.64 -3.82 21.14
CA THR A 73 -17.56 -2.86 21.75
C THR A 73 -18.46 -3.51 22.79
N ALA A 74 -18.89 -4.76 22.59
CA ALA A 74 -19.67 -5.51 23.58
C ALA A 74 -18.82 -5.92 24.80
N ARG A 75 -17.55 -6.26 24.59
CA ARG A 75 -16.65 -6.73 25.65
C ARG A 75 -16.06 -5.60 26.49
N TRP A 76 -15.75 -4.47 25.87
CA TRP A 76 -15.00 -3.36 26.48
C TRP A 76 -15.81 -2.07 26.35
N LYS A 77 -16.38 -1.61 27.46
CA LYS A 77 -17.26 -0.43 27.51
C LYS A 77 -16.62 0.86 26.98
N GLU A 78 -15.29 0.97 27.07
CA GLU A 78 -14.53 2.14 26.64
C GLU A 78 -13.91 1.98 25.24
N PHE A 79 -14.16 0.86 24.55
CA PHE A 79 -13.58 0.63 23.23
C PHE A 79 -14.23 1.53 22.18
N GLU A 80 -13.41 2.38 21.57
CA GLU A 80 -13.76 3.17 20.40
C GLU A 80 -12.84 2.79 19.24
N ALA A 81 -13.43 2.38 18.11
CA ALA A 81 -12.67 2.07 16.88
C ALA A 81 -12.17 3.33 16.14
N LYS A 82 -11.87 4.41 16.89
CA LYS A 82 -11.40 5.68 16.34
C LYS A 82 -10.01 5.54 15.72
N SER A 83 -9.11 4.78 16.35
CA SER A 83 -7.79 4.47 15.77
C SER A 83 -7.93 3.75 14.44
N TRP A 84 -8.77 2.73 14.37
CA TRP A 84 -9.03 1.97 13.14
C TRP A 84 -9.61 2.84 12.05
N ARG A 85 -10.64 3.64 12.38
CA ARG A 85 -11.23 4.60 11.45
C ARG A 85 -10.19 5.57 10.89
N ASN A 86 -9.34 6.13 11.75
CA ASN A 86 -8.30 7.06 11.35
C ASN A 86 -7.29 6.41 10.40
N THR A 87 -6.86 5.17 10.69
CA THR A 87 -5.95 4.43 9.81
C THR A 87 -6.60 4.17 8.45
N ILE A 88 -7.87 3.75 8.41
CA ILE A 88 -8.61 3.52 7.16
C ILE A 88 -8.64 4.79 6.30
N ILE A 89 -9.00 5.93 6.89
CA ILE A 89 -9.06 7.23 6.19
C ILE A 89 -7.67 7.63 5.68
N GLU A 90 -6.64 7.51 6.51
CA GLU A 90 -5.26 7.85 6.13
C GLU A 90 -4.77 6.97 4.97
N GLN A 91 -4.94 5.66 5.05
CA GLN A 91 -4.47 4.76 3.99
C GLN A 91 -5.21 5.02 2.67
N ARG A 92 -6.51 5.33 2.69
CA ARG A 92 -7.26 5.74 1.50
C ARG A 92 -6.72 7.02 0.89
N ALA A 93 -6.54 8.06 1.70
CA ALA A 93 -6.00 9.33 1.24
C ALA A 93 -4.62 9.15 0.58
N GLN A 94 -3.76 8.35 1.20
CA GLN A 94 -2.44 8.06 0.67
C GLN A 94 -2.47 7.20 -0.61
N LEU A 95 -3.38 6.22 -0.71
CA LEU A 95 -3.60 5.45 -1.94
C LEU A 95 -4.04 6.36 -3.09
N LEU A 96 -5.01 7.24 -2.85
CA LEU A 96 -5.49 8.19 -3.85
C LEU A 96 -4.37 9.15 -4.28
N PHE A 97 -3.55 9.60 -3.34
CA PHE A 97 -2.37 10.43 -3.64
C PHE A 97 -1.32 9.68 -4.48
N LEU A 98 -1.02 8.43 -4.13
CA LEU A 98 -0.11 7.57 -4.90
C LEU A 98 -0.64 7.35 -6.32
N LEU A 99 -1.92 7.02 -6.49
CA LEU A 99 -2.55 6.82 -7.80
C LEU A 99 -2.62 8.10 -8.64
N LYS A 100 -2.67 9.27 -8.00
CA LYS A 100 -2.58 10.57 -8.68
C LYS A 100 -1.16 10.83 -9.19
N LYS A 101 -0.13 10.46 -8.41
CA LYS A 101 1.28 10.61 -8.79
C LYS A 101 1.73 9.59 -9.83
N VAL A 102 1.23 8.37 -9.75
CA VAL A 102 1.62 7.24 -10.60
C VAL A 102 0.36 6.61 -11.22
N PRO A 103 -0.27 7.26 -12.22
CA PRO A 103 -1.53 6.78 -12.80
C PRO A 103 -1.45 5.38 -13.42
N SER A 104 -0.26 4.94 -13.83
CA SER A 104 -0.02 3.59 -14.36
C SER A 104 -0.27 2.49 -13.33
N LEU A 105 -0.24 2.78 -12.02
CA LEU A 105 -0.58 1.80 -10.99
C LEU A 105 -2.05 1.35 -11.03
N LYS A 106 -2.94 2.12 -11.68
CA LYS A 106 -4.36 1.78 -11.77
C LYS A 106 -4.60 0.43 -12.43
N SER A 107 -3.78 0.03 -13.41
CA SER A 107 -3.90 -1.29 -14.05
C SER A 107 -3.50 -2.45 -13.13
N SER A 108 -2.76 -2.17 -12.06
CA SER A 108 -2.24 -3.18 -11.13
C SER A 108 -3.06 -3.28 -9.83
N LEU A 109 -4.11 -2.46 -9.65
CA LEU A 109 -4.88 -2.40 -8.40
C LEU A 109 -5.44 -3.74 -7.97
N GLN A 110 -6.09 -4.46 -8.89
CA GLN A 110 -6.70 -5.75 -8.58
C GLN A 110 -5.66 -6.79 -8.19
N ALA A 111 -4.55 -6.88 -8.92
CA ALA A 111 -3.48 -7.82 -8.63
C ALA A 111 -2.80 -7.50 -7.28
N ALA A 112 -2.42 -6.24 -7.07
CA ALA A 112 -1.80 -5.80 -5.83
C ALA A 112 -2.71 -6.00 -4.61
N MET A 113 -4.03 -5.81 -4.76
CA MET A 113 -5.01 -6.09 -3.71
C MET A 113 -5.08 -7.59 -3.38
N THR A 114 -5.08 -8.46 -4.40
CA THR A 114 -5.04 -9.91 -4.22
C THR A 114 -3.76 -10.35 -3.53
N ASP A 115 -2.61 -9.84 -3.96
CA ASP A 115 -1.30 -10.19 -3.39
C ASP A 115 -1.17 -9.69 -1.94
N ALA A 116 -1.67 -8.49 -1.65
CA ALA A 116 -1.71 -7.91 -0.31
C ALA A 116 -2.60 -8.68 0.67
N TYR A 117 -3.66 -9.35 0.19
CA TYR A 117 -4.71 -9.90 1.07
C TYR A 117 -4.18 -10.93 2.08
N THR A 118 -3.27 -11.81 1.65
CA THR A 118 -2.72 -12.84 2.54
C THR A 118 -2.00 -12.22 3.74
N GLU A 119 -1.22 -11.16 3.52
CA GLU A 119 -0.53 -10.45 4.60
C GLU A 119 -1.49 -9.57 5.41
N ALA A 120 -2.49 -8.96 4.78
CA ALA A 120 -3.53 -8.20 5.49
C ALA A 120 -4.29 -9.08 6.50
N ARG A 121 -4.65 -10.30 6.08
CA ARG A 121 -5.32 -11.29 6.92
C ARG A 121 -4.45 -11.74 8.09
N ARG A 122 -3.14 -11.91 7.87
CA ARG A 122 -2.17 -12.20 8.95
C ARG A 122 -2.01 -11.02 9.91
N LEU A 123 -1.98 -9.80 9.39
CA LEU A 123 -1.89 -8.58 10.19
C LEU A 123 -3.11 -8.43 11.11
N ALA A 124 -4.33 -8.52 10.55
CA ALA A 124 -5.56 -8.45 11.32
C ALA A 124 -5.64 -9.53 12.42
N SER A 125 -5.23 -10.75 12.08
CA SER A 125 -5.15 -11.86 13.03
C SER A 125 -4.20 -11.55 14.20
N ARG A 126 -3.02 -11.01 13.90
CA ARG A 126 -2.01 -10.66 14.90
C ARG A 126 -2.47 -9.51 15.80
N GLU A 127 -3.08 -8.47 15.25
CA GLU A 127 -3.49 -7.28 16.02
C GLU A 127 -4.70 -7.55 16.92
N THR A 128 -5.61 -8.43 16.48
CA THR A 128 -6.82 -8.78 17.25
C THR A 128 -6.69 -10.05 18.08
N ASN A 129 -5.59 -10.80 17.93
CA ASN A 129 -5.37 -12.11 18.54
C ASN A 129 -6.49 -13.12 18.23
N VAL A 130 -7.03 -13.05 17.01
CA VAL A 130 -8.08 -13.92 16.48
C VAL A 130 -7.47 -14.79 15.40
N ALA A 131 -7.90 -16.06 15.31
CA ALA A 131 -7.37 -16.97 14.30
C ALA A 131 -7.63 -16.43 12.89
N ALA A 132 -6.62 -16.48 12.02
CA ALA A 132 -6.73 -15.99 10.64
C ALA A 132 -7.91 -16.64 9.89
N ASP A 133 -8.28 -17.88 10.21
CA ASP A 133 -9.43 -18.63 9.66
C ASP A 133 -10.80 -18.06 10.04
N THR A 134 -10.84 -17.06 10.92
CA THR A 134 -12.05 -16.27 11.19
C THR A 134 -12.36 -15.30 10.05
N PHE A 135 -11.32 -14.89 9.29
CA PHE A 135 -11.48 -14.01 8.14
C PHE A 135 -11.64 -14.85 6.85
N PRO A 136 -12.36 -14.33 5.83
CA PRO A 136 -12.55 -15.01 4.56
C PRO A 136 -11.24 -15.44 3.89
N ALA A 137 -11.27 -16.53 3.12
CA ALA A 137 -10.09 -17.02 2.39
C ALA A 137 -9.64 -16.07 1.27
N ASP A 138 -10.60 -15.38 0.64
CA ASP A 138 -10.40 -14.37 -0.40
C ASP A 138 -10.81 -12.99 0.10
N CYS A 139 -10.26 -11.93 -0.51
CA CYS A 139 -10.60 -10.54 -0.13
C CYS A 139 -12.10 -10.28 -0.34
N PRO A 140 -12.86 -9.90 0.70
CA PRO A 140 -14.30 -9.65 0.58
C PRO A 140 -14.64 -8.28 -0.03
N TYR A 141 -13.62 -7.46 -0.32
CA TYR A 141 -13.78 -6.10 -0.80
C TYR A 141 -13.33 -5.97 -2.26
N SER A 142 -14.09 -5.22 -3.03
CA SER A 142 -13.71 -4.75 -4.35
C SER A 142 -12.75 -3.55 -4.26
N VAL A 143 -12.03 -3.27 -5.36
CA VAL A 143 -11.18 -2.08 -5.46
C VAL A 143 -12.00 -0.80 -5.27
N GLU A 144 -13.22 -0.77 -5.81
CA GLU A 144 -14.14 0.35 -5.69
C GLU A 144 -14.50 0.62 -4.23
N GLN A 145 -14.83 -0.42 -3.45
CA GLN A 145 -15.14 -0.30 -2.02
C GLN A 145 -13.93 0.14 -1.19
N ILE A 146 -12.73 -0.39 -1.50
CA ILE A 146 -11.52 -0.01 -0.77
C ILE A 146 -11.19 1.47 -0.99
N LEU A 147 -11.38 1.99 -2.20
CA LEU A 147 -11.08 3.38 -2.54
C LEU A 147 -12.20 4.37 -2.21
N ASP A 148 -13.41 3.89 -1.93
CA ASP A 148 -14.53 4.72 -1.47
C ASP A 148 -14.30 5.23 -0.05
N GLU A 149 -14.20 6.56 0.11
CA GLU A 149 -13.96 7.23 1.40
C GLU A 149 -15.05 6.92 2.44
N ASP A 150 -16.29 6.72 1.99
CA ASP A 150 -17.46 6.50 2.84
C ASP A 150 -17.73 5.02 3.12
N PHE A 151 -17.03 4.10 2.45
CA PHE A 151 -17.24 2.68 2.64
C PHE A 151 -16.69 2.21 3.99
N PHE A 152 -17.58 1.67 4.83
CA PHE A 152 -17.22 0.86 5.98
C PHE A 152 -18.06 -0.43 5.93
N PRO A 153 -17.43 -1.62 6.00
CA PRO A 153 -18.17 -2.86 5.88
C PRO A 153 -19.15 -3.02 7.04
N GLN A 154 -20.32 -3.57 6.73
CA GLN A 154 -21.32 -3.89 7.76
C GLN A 154 -20.75 -4.95 8.70
N VAL A 155 -20.91 -4.74 9.99
CA VAL A 155 -20.43 -5.68 11.01
C VAL A 155 -21.22 -6.98 10.89
N ALA A 156 -20.51 -8.10 10.91
CA ALA A 156 -21.10 -9.43 10.74
C ALA A 156 -22.09 -9.74 11.87
N GLY A 157 -23.40 -9.55 11.62
CA GLY A 157 -24.45 -9.70 12.63
C GLY A 157 -25.66 -8.77 12.50
N THR A 158 -25.62 -7.76 11.64
CA THR A 158 -26.75 -6.82 11.49
C THR A 158 -27.88 -7.46 10.67
N PRO A 159 -29.12 -7.62 11.20
CA PRO A 159 -30.24 -8.13 10.41
C PRO A 159 -30.61 -7.12 9.31
N ILE A 160 -30.74 -7.61 8.08
CA ILE A 160 -31.32 -6.86 6.97
C ILE A 160 -32.82 -6.73 7.26
N ASN A 161 -33.26 -5.55 7.71
CA ASN A 161 -34.67 -5.21 7.58
C ASN A 161 -34.91 -4.84 6.11
N LEU A 162 -35.46 -5.81 5.36
CA LEU A 162 -36.15 -5.58 4.08
C LEU A 162 -37.49 -4.90 4.33
#